data_AF-A0A2H0DU04-F1
#
_entry.id   AF-A0A2H0DU04-F1
#
_cell.length_a   1.000
_cell.length_b   1.000
_cell.length_c   1.000
_cell.angle_alpha   90.00
_cell.angle_beta   90.00
_cell.angle_gamma   90.00
#
_symmetry.space_group_name_H-M   'P 1'
#
loop_
_entity.id
_entity.type
_entity.pdbx_description
1 polymer ?
#
loop_
_entity_poly.entity_id
_entity_poly.type
_entity_poly.pdbx_seq_one_letter_code
_entity_poly.pdbx_strand_id
1 'polypeptide(L)'
;MIINEVKDKFVELRANGYSFSKIADELSISKPTLISWSQELKNNISNMETIQRDSYYEKYRIDKLKRIESFSGEMDRVWAEFRKRDLSEVSTDKLFSLLTRLQQSLDNEIEPTRFYGKRTHLDFNEDESWVA
;
A
#
# COMPACT_ATOMS: atom_id res chain seq x y z
N MET A 1 -7.05 -21.69 34.36
CA MET A 1 -7.27 -21.74 32.89
C MET A 1 -8.21 -20.63 32.42
N ILE A 2 -9.38 -20.43 33.06
CA ILE A 2 -10.39 -19.41 32.70
C ILE A 2 -9.86 -17.95 32.71
N ILE A 3 -8.95 -17.58 33.62
CA ILE A 3 -8.48 -16.19 33.77
C ILE A 3 -7.67 -15.71 32.55
N ASN A 4 -6.94 -16.60 31.87
CA ASN A 4 -6.10 -16.19 30.73
C ASN A 4 -6.95 -15.89 29.50
N GLU A 5 -7.96 -16.70 29.20
CA GLU A 5 -8.88 -16.47 28.08
C GLU A 5 -9.64 -15.14 28.22
N VAL A 6 -10.00 -14.77 29.46
CA VAL A 6 -10.68 -13.50 29.74
C VAL A 6 -9.73 -12.31 29.57
N LYS A 7 -8.45 -12.46 29.94
CA LYS A 7 -7.42 -11.45 29.68
C LYS A 7 -7.13 -11.31 28.18
N ASP A 8 -7.09 -12.41 27.44
CA ASP A 8 -6.89 -12.40 25.99
C ASP A 8 -8.04 -11.69 25.29
N LYS A 9 -9.28 -11.95 25.71
CA LYS A 9 -10.47 -11.26 25.18
C LYS A 9 -10.49 -9.77 25.55
N PHE A 10 -10.01 -9.41 26.74
CA PHE A 10 -9.79 -8.01 27.10
C PHE A 10 -8.75 -7.34 26.18
N VAL A 11 -7.63 -8.01 25.88
CA VAL A 11 -6.60 -7.49 24.96
C VAL A 11 -7.17 -7.27 23.56
N GLU A 12 -7.94 -8.24 23.04
CA GLU A 12 -8.61 -8.13 21.74
C GLU A 12 -9.58 -6.94 21.69
N LEU A 13 -10.51 -6.85 22.66
CA LEU A 13 -11.49 -5.77 22.72
C LEU A 13 -10.81 -4.40 22.91
N ARG A 14 -9.73 -4.34 23.68
CA ARG A 14 -9.01 -3.10 23.92
C ARG A 14 -8.21 -2.65 22.69
N ALA A 15 -7.58 -3.57 21.97
CA ALA A 15 -6.89 -3.30 20.70
C ALA A 15 -7.87 -2.79 19.62
N ASN A 16 -9.12 -3.27 19.64
CA ASN A 16 -10.21 -2.77 18.79
C ASN A 16 -10.73 -1.37 19.22
N GLY A 17 -10.18 -0.75 20.26
CA GLY A 17 -10.51 0.60 20.70
C GLY A 17 -11.74 0.72 21.62
N TYR A 18 -12.33 -0.38 22.08
CA TYR A 18 -13.50 -0.31 22.97
C TYR A 18 -13.17 0.31 24.33
N SER A 19 -14.12 1.05 24.90
CA SER A 19 -13.96 1.71 26.19
C SER A 19 -14.01 0.72 27.35
N PHE A 20 -13.35 1.05 28.47
CA PHE A 20 -13.39 0.22 29.68
C PHE A 20 -14.80 -0.03 30.21
N SER A 21 -15.75 0.89 29.96
CA SER A 21 -17.15 0.67 30.35
C SER A 21 -17.78 -0.45 29.55
N LYS A 22 -17.64 -0.40 28.22
CA LYS A 22 -18.21 -1.42 27.35
C LYS A 22 -17.62 -2.80 27.65
N ILE A 23 -16.32 -2.86 27.90
CA ILE A 23 -15.64 -4.12 28.21
C ILE A 23 -16.02 -4.63 29.61
N ALA A 24 -16.22 -3.74 30.58
CA ALA A 24 -16.69 -4.12 31.92
C ALA A 24 -18.07 -4.79 31.87
N ASP A 25 -18.98 -4.24 31.06
CA ASP A 25 -20.32 -4.79 30.87
C ASP A 25 -20.26 -6.13 30.12
N GLU A 26 -19.39 -6.25 29.11
CA GLU A 26 -19.27 -7.46 28.27
C GLU A 26 -18.58 -8.63 28.99
N LEU A 27 -17.53 -8.36 29.77
CA LEU A 27 -16.78 -9.39 30.51
C LEU A 27 -17.29 -9.59 31.94
N SER A 28 -18.25 -8.78 32.40
CA SER A 28 -18.73 -8.74 33.79
C SER A 28 -17.58 -8.53 34.80
N ILE A 29 -16.63 -7.64 34.49
CA ILE A 29 -15.46 -7.33 35.31
C ILE A 29 -15.48 -5.87 35.74
N SER A 30 -15.05 -5.59 36.97
CA SER A 30 -14.99 -4.23 37.47
C SER A 30 -14.00 -3.35 36.69
N LYS A 31 -14.36 -2.08 36.45
CA LYS A 31 -13.50 -1.09 35.78
C LYS A 31 -12.09 -0.96 36.42
N PRO A 32 -11.94 -0.91 37.76
CA PRO A 32 -10.61 -0.86 38.38
C PRO A 32 -9.71 -2.03 37.98
N THR A 33 -10.27 -3.25 37.91
CA THR A 33 -9.55 -4.44 37.47
C THR A 33 -9.07 -4.31 36.03
N LEU A 34 -9.93 -3.82 35.12
CA LEU A 34 -9.57 -3.60 33.72
C LEU A 34 -8.49 -2.52 33.54
N ILE A 35 -8.47 -1.49 34.38
CA ILE A 35 -7.43 -0.45 34.36
C ILE A 35 -6.08 -1.06 34.77
N SER A 36 -6.06 -1.89 35.81
CA SER A 36 -4.86 -2.61 36.22
C SER A 36 -4.36 -3.55 35.12
N TRP A 37 -5.26 -4.32 34.50
CA TRP A 37 -4.92 -5.19 33.38
C TRP A 37 -4.43 -4.42 32.16
N SER A 38 -4.94 -3.21 31.91
CA SER A 38 -4.46 -2.36 30.82
C SER A 38 -3.00 -1.97 31.00
N GLN A 39 -2.52 -1.81 32.23
CA GLN A 39 -1.12 -1.53 32.52
C GLN A 39 -0.27 -2.80 32.39
N GLU A 40 -0.74 -3.91 32.95
CA GLU A 40 -0.08 -5.23 32.90
C GLU A 40 0.09 -5.73 31.46
N LEU A 41 -0.96 -5.62 30.65
CA LEU A 41 -1.04 -6.21 29.30
C LEU A 41 -0.77 -5.19 28.19
N LYS A 42 -0.18 -4.03 28.52
CA LYS A 42 0.07 -2.93 27.58
C LYS A 42 0.80 -3.40 26.31
N ASN A 43 1.81 -4.24 26.47
CA ASN A 43 2.58 -4.77 25.34
C ASN A 43 1.73 -5.70 24.47
N ASN A 44 0.90 -6.55 25.07
CA ASN A 44 0.01 -7.45 24.32
C ASN A 44 -1.04 -6.67 23.53
N ILE A 45 -1.61 -5.61 24.12
CA ILE A 45 -2.53 -4.69 23.45
C ILE A 45 -1.82 -4.02 22.26
N SER A 46 -0.64 -3.43 22.48
CA SER A 46 0.13 -2.76 21.42
C SER A 46 0.53 -3.71 20.28
N ASN A 47 0.88 -4.97 20.60
CA ASN A 47 1.21 -5.97 19.61
C ASN A 47 -0.02 -6.37 18.80
N MET A 48 -1.17 -6.59 19.45
CA MET A 48 -2.43 -6.89 18.78
C MET A 48 -2.88 -5.74 17.87
N GLU A 49 -2.80 -4.50 18.34
CA GLU A 49 -3.07 -3.30 17.51
C GLU A 49 -2.19 -3.26 16.26
N THR A 50 -0.92 -3.63 16.40
CA THR A 50 0.03 -3.67 15.28
C THR A 50 -0.33 -4.78 14.29
N ILE A 51 -0.63 -5.99 14.76
CA ILE A 51 -1.08 -7.11 13.92
C ILE A 51 -2.37 -6.75 13.16
N GLN A 52 -3.34 -6.15 13.84
CA GLN A 52 -4.58 -5.70 13.21
C GLN A 52 -4.30 -4.65 12.14
N ARG A 53 -3.44 -3.68 12.43
CA ARG A 53 -3.03 -2.64 11.47
C ARG A 53 -2.34 -3.25 10.25
N ASP A 54 -1.46 -4.21 10.45
CA ASP A 54 -0.78 -4.92 9.36
C ASP A 54 -1.78 -5.71 8.51
N SER A 55 -2.77 -6.37 9.14
CA SER A 55 -3.86 -7.03 8.43
C SER A 55 -4.68 -6.06 7.58
N TYR A 56 -4.99 -4.86 8.09
CA TYR A 56 -5.68 -3.82 7.32
C TYR A 56 -4.83 -3.32 6.15
N TYR A 57 -3.53 -3.09 6.35
CA TYR A 57 -2.62 -2.68 5.28
C TYR A 57 -2.49 -3.75 4.21
N GLU A 58 -2.39 -5.03 4.61
CA GLU A 58 -2.34 -6.15 3.69
C GLU A 58 -3.61 -6.23 2.85
N LYS A 59 -4.78 -6.17 3.49
CA LYS A 59 -6.07 -6.17 2.79
C LYS A 59 -6.17 -5.00 1.81
N TYR A 60 -5.82 -3.80 2.25
CA TYR A 60 -5.85 -2.62 1.39
C TYR A 60 -4.85 -2.71 0.22
N ARG A 61 -3.68 -3.32 0.43
CA ARG A 61 -2.71 -3.61 -0.62
C ARG A 61 -3.29 -4.57 -1.65
N ILE A 62 -3.91 -5.67 -1.21
CA ILE A 62 -4.58 -6.64 -2.09
C ILE A 62 -5.70 -5.96 -2.88
N ASP A 63 -6.52 -5.13 -2.24
CA ASP A 63 -7.61 -4.41 -2.91
C ASP A 63 -7.08 -3.42 -3.96
N LYS A 64 -5.97 -2.72 -3.66
CA LYS A 64 -5.27 -1.88 -4.64
C LYS A 64 -4.78 -2.68 -5.84
N LEU A 65 -4.14 -3.82 -5.62
CA LEU A 65 -3.62 -4.68 -6.69
C LEU A 65 -4.75 -5.19 -7.58
N LYS A 66 -5.83 -5.73 -6.98
CA LYS A 66 -7.01 -6.17 -7.73
C LYS A 66 -7.62 -5.07 -8.59
N ARG A 67 -7.64 -3.84 -8.07
CA ARG A 67 -8.14 -2.69 -8.80
C ARG A 67 -7.22 -2.35 -9.98
N ILE A 68 -5.90 -2.40 -9.79
CA ILE A 68 -4.93 -2.24 -10.89
C ILE A 68 -5.12 -3.33 -11.96
N GLU A 69 -5.22 -4.59 -11.56
CA GLU A 69 -5.42 -5.72 -12.47
C GLU A 69 -6.72 -5.58 -13.27
N SER A 70 -7.82 -5.23 -12.60
CA SER A 70 -9.11 -5.00 -13.26
C SER A 70 -9.03 -3.86 -14.27
N PHE A 71 -8.40 -2.74 -13.91
CA PHE A 71 -8.21 -1.62 -14.83
C PHE A 71 -7.32 -2.00 -16.01
N SER A 72 -6.24 -2.75 -15.78
CA SER A 72 -5.37 -3.25 -16.84
C SER A 72 -6.14 -4.13 -17.82
N GLY A 73 -6.94 -5.07 -17.32
CA GLY A 73 -7.74 -5.96 -18.17
C GLY A 73 -8.78 -5.23 -19.02
N GLU A 74 -9.45 -4.21 -18.47
CA GLU A 74 -10.35 -3.37 -19.27
C GLU A 74 -9.58 -2.52 -20.30
N MET A 75 -8.41 -2.01 -19.94
CA MET A 75 -7.55 -1.28 -20.87
C MET A 75 -7.08 -2.17 -22.03
N ASP A 76 -6.72 -3.42 -21.76
CA ASP A 76 -6.35 -4.40 -22.78
C ASP A 76 -7.50 -4.69 -23.75
N ARG A 77 -8.73 -4.77 -23.26
CA ARG A 77 -9.93 -4.93 -24.11
C ARG A 77 -10.13 -3.73 -25.02
N VAL A 78 -10.02 -2.51 -24.48
CA VAL A 78 -10.13 -1.28 -25.27
C VAL A 78 -9.02 -1.24 -26.33
N TRP A 79 -7.79 -1.57 -25.96
CA TRP A 79 -6.66 -1.68 -26.90
C TRP A 79 -6.90 -2.72 -27.99
N ALA A 80 -7.45 -3.89 -27.64
CA ALA A 80 -7.76 -4.93 -28.61
C ALA A 80 -8.77 -4.45 -29.67
N GLU A 81 -9.82 -3.73 -29.26
CA GLU A 81 -10.76 -3.13 -30.20
C GLU A 81 -10.13 -2.00 -31.01
N PHE A 82 -9.30 -1.15 -30.40
CA PHE A 82 -8.62 -0.07 -31.10
C PHE A 82 -7.65 -0.60 -32.17
N ARG A 83 -6.92 -1.68 -31.88
CA ARG A 83 -5.97 -2.33 -32.80
C ARG A 83 -6.64 -2.95 -34.03
N LYS A 84 -7.93 -3.30 -33.94
CA LYS A 84 -8.70 -3.83 -35.08
C LYS A 84 -9.16 -2.74 -36.03
N ARG A 85 -9.20 -1.48 -35.59
CA ARG A 85 -9.73 -0.39 -36.42
C ARG A 85 -8.74 -0.07 -37.54
N ASP A 86 -9.30 0.13 -38.72
CA ASP A 86 -8.51 0.59 -39.85
C ASP A 86 -8.12 2.06 -39.63
N LEU A 87 -6.82 2.34 -39.75
CA LEU A 87 -6.27 3.68 -39.64
C LEU A 87 -6.31 4.44 -40.97
N SER A 88 -6.66 3.77 -42.08
CA SER A 88 -6.75 4.39 -43.41
C SER A 88 -7.82 5.50 -43.50
N GLU A 89 -8.87 5.39 -42.67
CA GLU A 89 -9.94 6.40 -42.57
C GLU A 89 -9.54 7.62 -41.71
N VAL A 90 -8.40 7.55 -41.00
CA VAL A 90 -7.91 8.64 -40.16
C VAL A 90 -7.12 9.63 -41.03
N SER A 91 -7.50 10.92 -40.95
CA SER A 91 -6.80 11.99 -41.67
C SER A 91 -5.30 12.01 -41.35
N THR A 92 -4.45 12.26 -42.35
CA THR A 92 -2.98 12.29 -42.22
C THR A 92 -2.49 13.22 -41.10
N ASP A 93 -3.10 14.39 -40.92
CA ASP A 93 -2.78 15.34 -39.84
C ASP A 93 -2.98 14.71 -38.44
N LYS A 94 -4.07 13.98 -38.24
CA LYS A 94 -4.33 13.23 -37.01
C LYS A 94 -3.33 12.08 -36.81
N LEU A 95 -2.97 11.35 -37.87
CA LEU A 95 -1.94 10.30 -37.76
C LEU A 95 -0.59 10.88 -37.35
N PHE A 96 -0.19 12.01 -37.92
CA PHE A 96 1.06 12.67 -37.59
C PHE A 96 1.07 13.15 -36.13
N SER A 97 -0.01 13.81 -35.68
CA SER A 97 -0.11 14.24 -34.27
C SER A 97 -0.11 13.06 -33.29
N LEU A 98 -0.73 11.93 -33.63
CA LEU A 98 -0.67 10.70 -32.83
C LEU A 98 0.75 10.14 -32.77
N LEU A 99 1.47 10.10 -33.89
CA LEU A 99 2.86 9.64 -33.96
C LEU A 99 3.76 10.47 -33.03
N THR A 100 3.67 11.80 -33.10
CA THR A 100 4.47 12.69 -32.24
C THR A 100 4.18 12.47 -30.76
N ARG A 101 2.91 12.26 -30.39
CA ARG A 101 2.53 11.96 -29.00
C ARG A 101 3.08 10.62 -28.52
N LEU A 102 3.04 9.58 -29.35
CA LEU A 102 3.61 8.27 -29.02
C LEU A 102 5.13 8.36 -28.81
N GLN A 103 5.83 9.14 -29.64
CA GLN A 103 7.26 9.40 -29.47
C GLN A 103 7.56 10.11 -28.14
N GLN A 104 6.82 11.17 -27.80
CA GLN A 104 6.97 11.87 -26.52
C GLN A 104 6.69 10.94 -25.32
N SER A 105 5.68 10.08 -25.41
CA SER A 105 5.40 9.10 -24.37
C SER A 105 6.55 8.10 -24.20
N LEU A 106 7.13 7.62 -25.30
CA LEU A 106 8.27 6.70 -25.26
C LEU A 106 9.50 7.35 -24.62
N ASP A 107 9.79 8.61 -24.96
CA ASP A 107 10.90 9.36 -24.36
C ASP A 107 10.73 9.53 -22.85
N ASN A 108 9.48 9.67 -22.36
CA ASN A 108 9.16 9.75 -20.93
C ASN A 108 9.16 8.40 -20.20
N GLU A 109 8.94 7.28 -20.90
CA GLU A 109 8.99 5.94 -20.30
C GLU A 109 10.43 5.49 -20.03
N ILE A 110 11.39 5.98 -20.82
CA ILE A 110 12.83 5.67 -20.68
C ILE A 110 13.48 6.65 -19.68
N GLU A 111 12.84 6.89 -18.53
CA GLU A 111 13.50 7.55 -17.42
C GLU A 111 14.64 6.64 -16.90
N PRO A 112 15.90 7.12 -16.83
CA PRO A 112 17.01 6.30 -16.39
C PRO A 112 16.76 5.80 -14.96
N THR A 113 16.98 4.51 -14.74
CA THR A 113 16.90 3.89 -13.41
C THR A 113 17.82 4.64 -12.44
N ARG A 114 17.24 5.48 -11.58
CA ARG A 114 17.98 6.19 -10.53
C ARG A 114 18.16 5.26 -9.33
N PHE A 115 19.37 4.75 -9.17
CA PHE A 115 19.76 4.06 -7.95
C PHE A 115 20.02 5.09 -6.85
N TYR A 116 19.22 5.07 -5.78
CA TYR A 116 19.48 5.89 -4.60
C TYR A 116 20.25 5.06 -3.57
N GLY A 117 21.57 5.29 -3.49
CA GLY A 117 22.43 4.79 -2.42
C GLY A 117 22.65 5.87 -1.34
N LYS A 118 22.92 5.47 -0.09
CA LYS A 118 23.54 6.41 0.86
C LYS A 118 24.88 6.80 0.28
N ARG A 119 25.11 8.09 0.02
CA ARG A 119 26.41 8.57 -0.41
C ARG A 119 27.48 8.09 0.57
N THR A 120 28.38 7.24 0.09
CA THR A 120 29.55 6.84 0.87
C THR A 120 30.75 7.67 0.40
N HIS A 121 31.81 7.76 1.18
CA HIS A 121 33.05 8.46 0.79
C HIS A 121 33.68 7.91 -0.50
N LEU A 122 33.24 6.74 -0.96
CA LEU A 122 33.73 6.05 -2.15
C LEU A 122 32.89 6.32 -3.42
N ASP A 123 31.88 7.17 -3.34
CA ASP A 123 31.11 7.56 -4.51
C ASP A 123 31.97 8.53 -5.35
N PHE A 124 32.44 8.05 -6.51
CA PHE A 124 33.20 8.85 -7.46
C PHE A 124 32.29 9.95 -8.06
N ASN A 125 32.80 11.18 -8.13
CA ASN A 125 32.11 12.27 -8.85
C ASN A 125 32.07 11.92 -10.34
N GLU A 126 30.87 11.78 -10.90
CA GLU A 126 30.65 11.62 -12.35
C GLU A 126 31.04 12.88 -13.16
N ASP A 127 31.44 13.98 -12.49
CA ASP A 127 31.81 15.25 -13.11
C ASP A 127 33.32 15.40 -13.39
N GLU A 128 34.18 14.42 -13.06
CA GLU A 128 35.59 14.47 -13.47
C GLU A 128 35.75 13.89 -14.89
N SER A 129 35.52 14.76 -15.88
CA SER A 129 36.00 14.53 -17.24
C SER A 129 37.51 14.43 -17.22
N TRP A 130 38.06 13.21 -17.28
CA TRP A 130 39.47 13.00 -17.57
C TRP A 130 39.74 13.31 -19.03
N VAL A 131 39.83 14.61 -19.35
CA VAL A 131 40.44 15.07 -20.59
C VAL A 131 41.95 14.95 -20.39
N ALA A 132 42.53 13.88 -20.93
CA ALA A 132 43.96 13.77 -21.17
C ALA A 132 44.29 14.22 -22.60
#